data_AF-A0AAE6JLK9-F1
#
_entry.id   AF-A0AAE6JLK9-F1
#
_cell.length_a   1.000
_cell.length_b   1.000
_cell.length_c   1.000
_cell.angle_alpha   90.00
_cell.angle_beta   90.00
_cell.angle_gamma   90.00
#
_symmetry.space_group_name_H-M   'P 1'
#
loop_
_entity.id
_entity.type
_entity.pdbx_description
1 polymer ?
#
loop_
_entity_poly.entity_id
_entity_poly.type
_entity_poly.pdbx_seq_one_letter_code
_entity_poly.pdbx_strand_id
1 'polypeptide(L)'
;MVLQRNAPVPVWGTASPGEKVTVKFNKQTKTAIADASGKWMVKLDAMPASAKPSTLAISGINTIQLQNILVGEVWLCSGQSNMQYEMRKNSKVKKPDTSTANSPVDELDRAHNPQIRIFLVTQKNLLKPDSTHSGWSVAEDSALRAFSAAGYFFAKNLQHDLKVPVGIISSAVSGSRIEPWVSQESFDAIPYFKANNIKIDGDPGKFYAKMIEPVAPFALKGFLWYQGESACFLGETISYTYKMEALINNWRKLWGDKKLPFYYVQIAPYYYTLGKGPVTYTPFTEPELREAQAAALQIPNTGMIITTDLNDDLKNIHPPFKWEIGRRLELQALANTYKQRVVFSGPVYKHMKINGDKIILEFDHLGAGLVSHDGKPLTDFTIAGADGNFVTAKAIIKANTVEVSAQSVAKPIAARFAWSETAQPNFYNKDGLPAAPFRTDNPLKFTLTAN
;
A
#
# COMPACT_ATOMS: atom_id res chain seq x y z
N MET A 1 21.45 8.49 -1.68
CA MET A 1 20.27 8.21 -0.82
C MET A 1 19.44 9.48 -0.64
N VAL A 2 18.23 9.39 -0.07
CA VAL A 2 17.44 10.55 0.39
C VAL A 2 17.24 10.47 1.90
N LEU A 3 17.52 11.55 2.62
CA LEU A 3 17.18 11.69 4.05
C LEU A 3 15.81 12.37 4.19
N GLN A 4 15.01 11.95 5.17
CA GLN A 4 13.69 12.51 5.41
C GLN A 4 13.77 13.99 5.82
N ARG A 5 13.00 14.85 5.13
CA ARG A 5 12.83 16.27 5.46
C ARG A 5 11.88 16.46 6.64
N ASN A 6 12.03 17.59 7.31
CA ASN A 6 11.13 18.06 8.37
C ASN A 6 10.91 17.06 9.53
N ALA A 7 11.88 16.18 9.76
CA ALA A 7 11.90 15.25 10.89
C ALA A 7 13.35 15.04 11.35
N PRO A 8 13.60 14.70 12.63
CA PRO A 8 14.92 14.28 13.07
C PRO A 8 15.41 13.06 12.27
N VAL A 9 16.66 13.11 11.79
CA VAL A 9 17.24 12.04 10.97
C VAL A 9 18.28 11.28 11.79
N PRO A 10 18.01 10.02 12.16
CA PRO A 10 19.00 9.21 12.85
C PRO A 10 20.11 8.80 11.88
N VAL A 11 21.34 8.87 12.37
CA VAL A 11 22.54 8.29 11.75
C VAL A 11 23.18 7.40 12.81
N TRP A 12 23.37 6.13 12.50
CA TRP A 12 23.80 5.11 13.45
C TRP A 12 24.80 4.16 12.83
N GLY A 13 25.48 3.40 13.67
CA GLY A 13 26.42 2.37 13.25
C GLY A 13 27.08 1.69 14.43
N THR A 14 28.21 1.05 14.17
CA THR A 14 29.09 0.47 15.18
C THR A 14 30.47 1.14 15.16
N ALA A 15 31.15 1.13 16.30
CA ALA A 15 32.52 1.61 16.52
C ALA A 15 33.10 0.89 17.76
N SER A 16 34.37 1.13 18.09
CA SER A 16 34.96 0.52 19.30
C SER A 16 34.24 1.05 20.56
N PRO A 17 34.02 0.25 21.62
CA PRO A 17 33.39 0.75 22.84
C PRO A 17 34.12 1.99 23.41
N GLY A 18 33.35 3.04 23.75
CA GLY A 18 33.89 4.31 24.24
C GLY A 18 34.43 5.24 23.15
N GLU A 19 34.45 4.83 21.89
CA GLU A 19 34.90 5.66 20.77
C GLU A 19 33.93 6.83 20.54
N LYS A 20 34.48 8.04 20.42
CA LYS A 20 33.72 9.23 20.06
C LYS A 20 33.56 9.29 18.54
N VAL A 21 32.31 9.25 18.08
CA VAL A 21 31.94 9.39 16.67
C VAL A 21 31.35 10.78 16.43
N THR A 22 31.83 11.45 15.39
CA THR A 22 31.35 12.76 14.93
C THR A 22 30.71 12.62 13.56
N VAL A 23 29.48 13.12 13.43
CA VAL A 23 28.73 13.12 12.17
C VAL A 23 28.57 14.57 11.69
N LYS A 24 28.97 14.84 10.46
CA LYS A 24 28.81 16.13 9.79
C LYS A 24 27.95 15.99 8.54
N PHE A 25 26.90 16.81 8.46
CA PHE A 25 26.05 16.91 7.28
C PHE A 25 25.56 18.34 7.10
N ASN A 26 25.80 18.91 5.92
CA ASN A 26 25.54 20.34 5.67
C ASN A 26 26.20 21.21 6.76
N LYS A 27 25.41 22.02 7.48
CA LYS A 27 25.86 22.89 8.58
C LYS A 27 25.83 22.21 9.96
N GLN A 28 25.38 20.95 10.03
CA GLN A 28 25.22 20.25 11.29
C GLN A 28 26.49 19.47 11.65
N THR A 29 26.87 19.52 12.93
CA THR A 29 27.84 18.61 13.53
C THR A 29 27.22 18.02 14.79
N LYS A 30 27.12 16.69 14.87
CA LYS A 30 26.61 15.96 16.03
C LYS A 30 27.63 14.93 16.47
N THR A 31 27.66 14.58 17.75
CA THR A 31 28.59 13.59 18.29
C THR A 31 27.88 12.56 19.15
N ALA A 32 28.34 11.31 19.12
CA ALA A 32 27.93 10.24 20.01
C ALA A 32 29.16 9.50 20.54
N ILE A 33 29.00 8.75 21.62
CA ILE A 33 29.99 7.81 22.12
C ILE A 33 29.40 6.41 21.90
N ALA A 34 30.20 5.50 21.36
CA ALA A 34 29.78 4.11 21.21
C ALA A 34 29.63 3.43 22.57
N ASP A 35 28.51 2.74 22.76
CA ASP A 35 28.20 2.04 24.01
C ASP A 35 29.09 0.79 24.20
N ALA A 36 28.86 0.06 25.29
CA ALA A 36 29.62 -1.16 25.62
C ALA A 36 29.46 -2.27 24.55
N SER A 37 28.41 -2.24 23.74
CA SER A 37 28.18 -3.14 22.60
C SER A 37 28.76 -2.61 21.29
N GLY A 38 29.40 -1.43 21.33
CA GLY A 38 29.95 -0.73 20.18
C GLY A 38 28.92 0.04 19.36
N LYS A 39 27.64 0.09 19.75
CA LYS A 39 26.60 0.80 19.00
C LYS A 39 26.63 2.30 19.30
N TRP A 40 26.40 3.12 18.28
CA TRP A 40 26.27 4.56 18.43
C TRP A 40 25.14 5.09 17.54
N MET A 41 24.56 6.22 17.93
CA MET A 41 23.59 6.95 17.13
C MET A 41 23.64 8.44 17.45
N VAL A 42 23.51 9.26 16.43
CA VAL A 42 23.16 10.69 16.55
C VAL A 42 21.82 10.94 15.85
N LYS A 43 21.13 12.01 16.23
CA LYS A 43 20.01 12.55 15.45
C LYS A 43 20.40 13.90 14.88
N LEU A 44 20.44 14.00 13.56
CA LEU A 44 20.49 15.29 12.88
C LEU A 44 19.15 16.00 13.10
N ASP A 45 19.20 17.30 13.27
CA ASP A 45 18.02 18.15 13.38
C ASP A 45 17.23 18.12 12.05
N ALA A 46 15.93 18.42 12.13
CA ALA A 46 15.07 18.48 10.96
C ALA A 46 15.61 19.47 9.91
N MET A 47 15.54 19.06 8.64
CA MET A 47 16.05 19.84 7.51
C MET A 47 14.96 20.05 6.46
N PRO A 48 14.94 21.20 5.77
CA PRO A 48 14.10 21.38 4.59
C PRO A 48 14.57 20.48 3.44
N ALA A 49 13.71 20.27 2.45
CA ALA A 49 14.08 19.56 1.24
C ALA A 49 15.25 20.24 0.51
N SER A 50 16.12 19.44 -0.11
CA SER A 50 17.20 19.92 -0.95
C SER A 50 17.52 18.89 -2.03
N ALA A 51 17.37 19.30 -3.29
CA ALA A 51 17.82 18.55 -4.46
C ALA A 51 19.33 18.71 -4.74
N LYS A 52 20.04 19.57 -3.98
CA LYS A 52 21.50 19.70 -4.08
C LYS A 52 22.16 18.50 -3.39
N PRO A 53 23.00 17.72 -4.11
CA PRO A 53 23.78 16.64 -3.51
C PRO A 53 24.74 17.15 -2.42
N SER A 54 24.75 16.46 -1.29
CA SER A 54 25.65 16.72 -0.17
C SER A 54 26.39 15.45 0.27
N THR A 55 27.46 15.64 1.03
CA THR A 55 28.26 14.56 1.64
C THR A 55 27.97 14.49 3.15
N LEU A 56 27.69 13.29 3.64
CA LEU A 56 27.66 12.94 5.07
C LEU A 56 29.02 12.35 5.44
N ALA A 57 29.72 13.00 6.35
CA ALA A 57 30.99 12.52 6.89
C ALA A 57 30.78 11.98 8.30
N ILE A 58 31.26 10.76 8.55
CA ILE A 58 31.22 10.08 9.85
C ILE A 58 32.68 9.82 10.24
N SER A 59 33.14 10.42 11.32
CA SER A 59 34.54 10.38 11.76
C SER A 59 34.65 9.87 13.20
N GLY A 60 35.39 8.78 13.37
CA GLY A 60 35.91 8.26 14.63
C GLY A 60 37.40 8.02 14.49
N ILE A 61 37.86 6.79 14.75
CA ILE A 61 39.23 6.33 14.46
C ILE A 61 39.49 6.32 12.95
N ASN A 62 38.48 6.00 12.15
CA ASN A 62 38.48 6.13 10.69
C ASN A 62 37.42 7.15 10.25
N THR A 63 37.41 7.48 8.95
CA THR A 63 36.38 8.34 8.37
C THR A 63 35.66 7.62 7.23
N ILE A 64 34.33 7.64 7.29
CA ILE A 64 33.43 7.16 6.23
C ILE A 64 32.75 8.37 5.62
N GLN A 65 32.72 8.44 4.28
CA GLN A 65 32.01 9.48 3.56
C GLN A 65 30.94 8.85 2.67
N LEU A 66 29.69 9.29 2.88
CA LEU A 66 28.56 8.94 2.03
C LEU A 66 28.22 10.14 1.17
N GLN A 67 28.36 9.99 -0.14
CA GLN A 67 28.18 11.06 -1.12
C GLN A 67 26.81 10.97 -1.81
N ASN A 68 26.46 12.01 -2.57
CA ASN A 68 25.21 12.08 -3.35
C ASN A 68 23.95 11.83 -2.47
N ILE A 69 23.90 12.54 -1.34
CA ILE A 69 22.76 12.53 -0.43
C ILE A 69 21.88 13.74 -0.71
N LEU A 70 20.58 13.49 -0.90
CA LEU A 70 19.55 14.50 -1.01
C LEU A 70 18.71 14.55 0.28
N VAL A 71 17.92 15.62 0.46
CA VAL A 71 16.94 15.71 1.54
C VAL A 71 15.54 15.87 0.93
N GLY A 72 14.59 15.04 1.33
CA GLY A 72 13.31 14.91 0.66
C GLY A 72 12.33 14.01 1.40
N GLU A 73 11.44 13.35 0.68
CA GLU A 73 10.51 12.38 1.27
C GLU A 73 11.09 10.97 1.20
N VAL A 74 10.82 10.15 2.21
CA VAL A 74 11.24 8.74 2.23
C VAL A 74 10.03 7.88 2.54
N TRP A 75 9.78 6.86 1.72
CA TRP A 75 8.68 5.92 1.91
C TRP A 75 9.19 4.48 1.86
N LEU A 76 8.48 3.56 2.51
CA LEU A 76 8.76 2.11 2.47
C LEU A 76 7.57 1.38 1.88
N CYS A 77 7.78 0.62 0.81
CA CYS A 77 6.77 -0.23 0.18
C CYS A 77 7.05 -1.72 0.41
N SER A 78 6.01 -2.48 0.73
CA SER A 78 6.12 -3.89 1.12
C SER A 78 4.87 -4.71 0.79
N GLY A 79 4.95 -6.01 1.02
CA GLY A 79 3.90 -6.99 0.75
C GLY A 79 4.44 -8.17 -0.05
N GLN A 80 3.64 -8.64 -1.01
CA GLN A 80 3.94 -9.85 -1.78
C GLN A 80 4.28 -9.57 -3.25
N SER A 81 3.99 -10.52 -4.14
CA SER A 81 4.39 -10.54 -5.54
C SER A 81 3.94 -9.31 -6.33
N ASN A 82 2.76 -8.76 -6.05
CA ASN A 82 2.28 -7.56 -6.72
C ASN A 82 3.01 -6.27 -6.26
N MET A 83 3.46 -6.18 -5.01
CA MET A 83 4.42 -5.13 -4.60
C MET A 83 5.81 -5.38 -5.18
N GLN A 84 6.26 -6.64 -5.19
CA GLN A 84 7.57 -7.05 -5.72
C GLN A 84 7.64 -6.94 -7.25
N TYR A 85 6.51 -6.72 -7.93
CA TYR A 85 6.42 -6.70 -9.39
C TYR A 85 7.45 -5.73 -9.98
N GLU A 86 8.47 -6.29 -10.62
CA GLU A 86 9.65 -5.55 -11.05
C GLU A 86 9.35 -4.69 -12.29
N MET A 87 9.95 -3.50 -12.38
CA MET A 87 9.80 -2.62 -13.54
C MET A 87 10.09 -3.32 -14.87
N ARG A 88 11.09 -4.22 -14.94
CA ARG A 88 11.40 -4.98 -16.16
C ARG A 88 10.20 -5.74 -16.74
N LYS A 89 9.21 -6.11 -15.93
CA LYS A 89 8.01 -6.82 -16.39
C LYS A 89 7.05 -5.90 -17.16
N ASN A 90 7.09 -4.58 -16.94
CA ASN A 90 6.28 -3.63 -17.71
C ASN A 90 6.63 -3.62 -19.21
N SER A 91 7.87 -3.99 -19.57
CA SER A 91 8.27 -4.12 -20.99
C SER A 91 7.47 -5.19 -21.76
N LYS A 92 6.77 -6.08 -21.06
CA LYS A 92 5.94 -7.14 -21.66
C LYS A 92 4.50 -6.70 -21.93
N VAL A 93 4.11 -5.52 -21.47
CA VAL A 93 2.76 -4.97 -21.67
C VAL A 93 2.67 -4.46 -23.10
N LYS A 94 1.68 -4.92 -23.86
CA LYS A 94 1.45 -4.44 -25.23
C LYS A 94 1.07 -2.96 -25.17
N LYS A 95 1.72 -2.15 -26.03
CA LYS A 95 1.34 -0.75 -26.23
C LYS A 95 0.04 -0.70 -27.03
N PRO A 96 -0.93 0.15 -26.67
CA PRO A 96 -2.02 0.47 -27.58
C PRO A 96 -1.46 1.11 -28.85
N ASP A 97 -1.93 0.70 -30.03
CA ASP A 97 -1.45 1.19 -31.35
C ASP A 97 -1.58 2.71 -31.54
N THR A 98 -2.36 3.40 -30.70
CA THR A 98 -2.63 4.84 -30.78
C THR A 98 -1.75 5.72 -29.87
N SER A 99 -0.81 5.17 -29.09
CA SER A 99 -0.03 5.97 -28.14
C SER A 99 1.14 6.71 -28.82
N THR A 100 0.95 7.97 -29.19
CA THR A 100 2.03 8.85 -29.72
C THR A 100 2.79 9.64 -28.66
N ALA A 101 2.51 9.47 -27.35
CA ALA A 101 3.30 10.09 -26.28
C ALA A 101 3.29 9.31 -24.95
N ASN A 102 4.46 9.29 -24.29
CA ASN A 102 4.73 8.96 -22.87
C ASN A 102 3.93 7.79 -22.25
N SER A 103 4.03 6.59 -22.83
CA SER A 103 3.46 5.41 -22.20
C SER A 103 4.20 5.07 -20.90
N PRO A 104 3.52 4.68 -19.80
CA PRO A 104 4.18 4.22 -18.57
C PRO A 104 5.05 2.98 -18.80
N VAL A 105 4.86 2.26 -19.91
CA VAL A 105 5.72 1.11 -20.27
C VAL A 105 7.08 1.52 -20.84
N ASP A 106 7.23 2.77 -21.31
CA ASP A 106 8.48 3.32 -21.84
C ASP A 106 9.41 3.83 -20.73
N GLU A 107 8.96 3.78 -19.49
CA GLU A 107 9.66 4.42 -18.37
C GLU A 107 11.05 3.83 -18.14
N LEU A 108 11.25 2.53 -18.39
CA LEU A 108 12.56 1.90 -18.28
C LEU A 108 13.61 2.48 -19.23
N ASP A 109 13.18 3.01 -20.37
CA ASP A 109 14.07 3.56 -21.39
C ASP A 109 14.30 5.07 -21.20
N ARG A 110 13.51 5.71 -20.31
CA ARG A 110 13.48 7.17 -20.14
C ARG A 110 13.80 7.64 -18.74
N ALA A 111 13.68 6.77 -17.74
CA ALA A 111 13.85 7.11 -16.34
C ALA A 111 15.31 7.47 -16.04
N HIS A 112 15.60 8.77 -16.13
CA HIS A 112 16.85 9.40 -15.73
C HIS A 112 16.53 10.54 -14.76
N ASN A 113 15.84 10.22 -13.66
CA ASN A 113 15.46 11.22 -12.66
C ASN A 113 16.46 11.22 -11.49
N PRO A 114 17.44 12.14 -11.46
CA PRO A 114 18.44 12.21 -10.42
C PRO A 114 17.89 12.72 -9.09
N GLN A 115 16.58 12.93 -8.94
CA GLN A 115 15.92 13.27 -7.67
C GLN A 115 15.18 12.10 -7.04
N ILE A 116 15.13 10.94 -7.70
CA ILE A 116 14.56 9.71 -7.13
C ILE A 116 15.71 8.79 -6.72
N ARG A 117 15.65 8.24 -5.49
CA ARG A 117 16.56 7.19 -5.04
C ARG A 117 15.75 5.96 -4.64
N ILE A 118 16.25 4.80 -5.02
CA ILE A 118 15.61 3.51 -4.76
C ILE A 118 16.53 2.68 -3.88
N PHE A 119 15.94 1.94 -2.94
CA PHE A 119 16.65 0.98 -2.10
C PHE A 119 15.91 -0.35 -2.14
N LEU A 120 16.50 -1.37 -2.76
CA LEU A 120 15.91 -2.70 -2.83
C LEU A 120 16.40 -3.58 -1.67
N VAL A 121 15.50 -3.92 -0.76
CA VAL A 121 15.77 -4.86 0.33
C VAL A 121 15.69 -6.28 -0.20
N THR A 122 16.74 -7.07 0.03
CA THR A 122 16.74 -8.51 -0.25
C THR A 122 16.94 -9.31 1.04
N GLN A 123 16.43 -10.54 1.09
CA GLN A 123 16.45 -11.39 2.29
C GLN A 123 17.86 -11.69 2.82
N LYS A 124 18.89 -11.64 1.96
CA LYS A 124 20.27 -12.01 2.33
C LYS A 124 21.09 -10.83 2.84
N ASN A 125 20.74 -9.60 2.46
CA ASN A 125 21.73 -8.52 2.45
C ASN A 125 21.69 -7.63 3.70
N LEU A 126 20.60 -7.57 4.48
CA LEU A 126 20.48 -6.62 5.60
C LEU A 126 20.84 -7.18 6.99
N LEU A 127 20.91 -8.50 7.18
CA LEU A 127 21.25 -9.08 8.49
C LEU A 127 22.74 -8.98 8.83
N LYS A 128 23.58 -8.96 7.80
CA LYS A 128 25.05 -8.82 7.91
C LYS A 128 25.50 -7.81 6.85
N PRO A 129 25.18 -6.52 7.01
CA PRO A 129 25.64 -5.52 6.07
C PRO A 129 27.16 -5.48 6.14
N ASP A 130 27.81 -5.68 4.99
CA ASP A 130 29.25 -5.48 4.85
C ASP A 130 29.54 -4.17 4.10
N SER A 131 30.83 -3.83 3.96
CA SER A 131 31.27 -2.62 3.26
C SER A 131 30.95 -2.61 1.76
N THR A 132 30.49 -3.73 1.20
CA THR A 132 30.16 -3.90 -0.22
C THR A 132 28.65 -3.89 -0.49
N HIS A 133 27.84 -3.78 0.57
CA HIS A 133 26.39 -3.77 0.45
C HIS A 133 25.91 -2.66 -0.50
N SER A 134 25.33 -3.08 -1.63
CA SER A 134 24.76 -2.18 -2.63
C SER A 134 23.46 -1.58 -2.06
N GLY A 135 23.56 -0.38 -1.48
CA GLY A 135 22.44 0.30 -0.84
C GLY A 135 21.58 1.11 -1.82
N TRP A 136 21.53 2.41 -1.59
CA TRP A 136 20.73 3.35 -2.38
C TRP A 136 21.29 3.56 -3.79
N SER A 137 20.43 3.50 -4.80
CA SER A 137 20.76 3.82 -6.19
C SER A 137 19.92 4.98 -6.72
N VAL A 138 20.38 5.65 -7.78
CA VAL A 138 19.50 6.47 -8.64
C VAL A 138 18.49 5.53 -9.30
N ALA A 139 17.26 6.00 -9.52
CA ALA A 139 16.22 5.20 -10.15
C ALA A 139 16.39 5.16 -11.68
N GLU A 140 17.44 4.47 -12.14
CA GLU A 140 17.78 4.27 -13.55
C GLU A 140 18.39 2.87 -13.79
N ASP A 141 18.57 2.52 -15.08
CA ASP A 141 19.30 1.34 -15.54
C ASP A 141 18.95 0.01 -14.84
N SER A 142 19.96 -0.79 -14.48
CA SER A 142 19.83 -2.11 -13.86
C SER A 142 19.15 -2.05 -12.50
N ALA A 143 19.41 -1.00 -11.72
CA ALA A 143 18.79 -0.79 -10.42
C ALA A 143 17.27 -0.61 -10.56
N LEU A 144 16.82 0.22 -11.50
CA LEU A 144 15.40 0.42 -11.76
C LEU A 144 14.74 -0.85 -12.31
N ARG A 145 15.39 -1.56 -13.23
CA ARG A 145 14.85 -2.80 -13.83
C ARG A 145 14.42 -3.84 -12.80
N ALA A 146 15.15 -3.96 -11.69
CA ALA A 146 14.87 -4.90 -10.60
C ALA A 146 13.95 -4.34 -9.50
N PHE A 147 13.59 -3.06 -9.55
CA PHE A 147 12.84 -2.39 -8.49
C PHE A 147 11.32 -2.55 -8.63
N SER A 148 10.59 -2.40 -7.52
CA SER A 148 9.12 -2.41 -7.48
C SER A 148 8.53 -1.36 -8.42
N ALA A 149 7.72 -1.78 -9.38
CA ALA A 149 7.03 -0.88 -10.29
C ALA A 149 6.04 0.02 -9.55
N ALA A 150 5.22 -0.54 -8.66
CA ALA A 150 4.28 0.24 -7.86
C ALA A 150 4.99 1.29 -6.99
N GLY A 151 6.07 0.89 -6.30
CA GLY A 151 6.88 1.80 -5.49
C GLY A 151 7.56 2.90 -6.33
N TYR A 152 8.08 2.56 -7.51
CA TYR A 152 8.68 3.53 -8.41
C TYR A 152 7.66 4.56 -8.91
N PHE A 153 6.51 4.13 -9.41
CA PHE A 153 5.50 5.07 -9.93
C PHE A 153 4.90 5.94 -8.82
N PHE A 154 4.73 5.40 -7.61
CA PHE A 154 4.40 6.22 -6.44
C PHE A 154 5.45 7.32 -6.23
N ALA A 155 6.74 6.96 -6.18
CA ALA A 155 7.81 7.91 -5.95
C ALA A 155 7.92 8.96 -7.07
N LYS A 156 7.73 8.54 -8.32
CA LYS A 156 7.73 9.42 -9.50
C LYS A 156 6.60 10.45 -9.43
N ASN A 157 5.37 10.00 -9.20
CA ASN A 157 4.21 10.89 -9.13
C ASN A 157 4.35 11.85 -7.93
N LEU A 158 4.80 11.34 -6.77
CA LEU A 158 4.97 12.15 -5.57
C LEU A 158 6.09 13.20 -5.75
N GLN A 159 7.20 12.81 -6.39
CA GLN A 159 8.29 13.74 -6.74
C GLN A 159 7.80 14.82 -7.70
N HIS A 160 6.99 14.42 -8.69
CA HIS A 160 6.38 15.34 -9.64
C HIS A 160 5.48 16.36 -8.93
N ASP A 161 4.62 15.95 -8.00
CA ASP A 161 3.64 16.86 -7.40
C ASP A 161 4.20 17.67 -6.23
N LEU A 162 5.08 17.09 -5.42
CA LEU A 162 5.72 17.81 -4.30
C LEU A 162 6.94 18.64 -4.72
N LYS A 163 7.51 18.39 -5.91
CA LYS A 163 8.72 19.05 -6.42
C LYS A 163 9.92 18.96 -5.46
N VAL A 164 10.06 17.82 -4.77
CA VAL A 164 11.19 17.52 -3.87
C VAL A 164 11.75 16.13 -4.13
N PRO A 165 13.02 15.83 -3.78
CA PRO A 165 13.57 14.50 -3.90
C PRO A 165 12.74 13.44 -3.17
N VAL A 166 12.70 12.22 -3.72
CA VAL A 166 11.97 11.10 -3.11
C VAL A 166 12.87 9.86 -3.03
N GLY A 167 12.98 9.30 -1.84
CA GLY A 167 13.54 7.98 -1.56
C GLY A 167 12.41 6.96 -1.42
N ILE A 168 12.54 5.80 -2.05
CA ILE A 168 11.60 4.69 -1.88
C ILE A 168 12.37 3.41 -1.58
N ILE A 169 11.99 2.76 -0.48
CA ILE A 169 12.56 1.49 -0.01
C ILE A 169 11.57 0.39 -0.38
N SER A 170 11.99 -0.63 -1.13
CA SER A 170 11.16 -1.77 -1.49
C SER A 170 11.59 -3.01 -0.72
N SER A 171 10.68 -3.59 0.06
CA SER A 171 10.89 -4.78 0.86
C SER A 171 9.70 -5.74 0.70
N ALA A 172 9.71 -6.59 -0.32
CA ALA A 172 8.58 -7.45 -0.66
C ALA A 172 9.02 -8.85 -1.07
N VAL A 173 8.19 -9.86 -0.81
CA VAL A 173 8.48 -11.28 -1.07
C VAL A 173 7.27 -11.95 -1.72
N SER A 174 7.44 -12.42 -2.96
CA SER A 174 6.41 -13.18 -3.69
C SER A 174 5.86 -14.36 -2.89
N GLY A 175 4.54 -14.53 -2.92
CA GLY A 175 3.82 -15.62 -2.23
C GLY A 175 3.75 -15.50 -0.71
N SER A 176 4.32 -14.45 -0.12
CA SER A 176 4.27 -14.28 1.34
C SER A 176 2.84 -14.09 1.85
N ARG A 177 2.55 -14.74 2.99
CA ARG A 177 1.41 -14.38 3.84
C ARG A 177 1.76 -13.12 4.65
N ILE A 178 0.82 -12.59 5.44
CA ILE A 178 1.05 -11.39 6.25
C ILE A 178 1.89 -11.68 7.52
N GLU A 179 1.80 -12.87 8.08
CA GLU A 179 2.43 -13.26 9.35
C GLU A 179 3.95 -13.11 9.36
N PRO A 180 4.71 -13.55 8.34
CA PRO A 180 6.14 -13.31 8.27
C PRO A 180 6.58 -11.85 8.44
N TRP A 181 5.69 -10.89 8.16
CA TRP A 181 5.96 -9.45 8.21
C TRP A 181 5.66 -8.80 9.56
N VAL A 182 5.17 -9.59 10.53
CA VAL A 182 4.73 -9.12 11.84
C VAL A 182 5.38 -9.97 12.93
N SER A 183 5.88 -9.34 14.00
CA SER A 183 6.43 -10.06 15.15
C SER A 183 5.35 -10.90 15.86
N GLN A 184 5.76 -12.01 16.46
CA GLN A 184 4.86 -12.83 17.29
C GLN A 184 4.23 -12.00 18.42
N GLU A 185 5.03 -11.18 19.11
CA GLU A 185 4.57 -10.28 20.18
C GLU A 185 3.42 -9.38 19.72
N SER A 186 3.46 -8.89 18.47
CA SER A 186 2.41 -8.02 17.98
C SER A 186 1.11 -8.75 17.65
N PHE A 187 1.15 -10.06 17.35
CA PHE A 187 -0.06 -10.86 17.24
C PHE A 187 -0.64 -11.20 18.62
N ASP A 188 0.22 -11.51 19.58
CA ASP A 188 -0.18 -11.82 20.96
C ASP A 188 -0.88 -10.63 21.63
N ALA A 189 -0.56 -9.40 21.18
CA ALA A 189 -1.19 -8.16 21.62
C ALA A 189 -2.61 -7.92 21.06
N ILE A 190 -3.09 -8.73 20.11
CA ILE A 190 -4.43 -8.56 19.51
C ILE A 190 -5.44 -9.50 20.22
N PRO A 191 -6.37 -8.97 21.03
CA PRO A 191 -7.28 -9.80 21.83
C PRO A 191 -8.16 -10.76 21.02
N TYR A 192 -8.49 -10.38 19.78
CA TYR A 192 -9.33 -11.17 18.88
C TYR A 192 -8.82 -12.60 18.69
N PHE A 193 -7.51 -12.81 18.49
CA PHE A 193 -6.97 -14.14 18.23
C PHE A 193 -7.10 -15.05 19.45
N LYS A 194 -6.79 -14.54 20.64
CA LYS A 194 -6.95 -15.28 21.90
C LYS A 194 -8.42 -15.57 22.20
N ALA A 195 -9.30 -14.58 22.07
CA ALA A 195 -10.73 -14.70 22.38
C ALA A 195 -11.45 -15.72 21.47
N ASN A 196 -10.96 -15.92 20.25
CA ASN A 196 -11.54 -16.87 19.28
C ASN A 196 -10.72 -18.16 19.14
N ASN A 197 -9.72 -18.38 20.00
CA ASN A 197 -8.82 -19.54 19.97
C ASN A 197 -8.16 -19.76 18.57
N ILE A 198 -7.83 -18.66 17.89
CA ILE A 198 -7.18 -18.68 16.58
C ILE A 198 -5.67 -18.77 16.78
N LYS A 199 -5.08 -19.87 16.32
CA LYS A 199 -3.62 -20.03 16.28
C LYS A 199 -3.05 -19.28 15.10
N ILE A 200 -2.00 -18.49 15.35
CA ILE A 200 -1.22 -17.84 14.30
C ILE A 200 -0.17 -18.82 13.78
N ASP A 201 -0.23 -19.15 12.50
CA ASP A 201 0.74 -19.98 11.78
C ASP A 201 1.59 -19.10 10.82
N GLY A 202 2.24 -19.70 9.83
CA GLY A 202 2.87 -18.93 8.75
C GLY A 202 4.18 -18.25 9.11
N ASP A 203 4.91 -18.74 10.12
CA ASP A 203 6.22 -18.24 10.57
C ASP A 203 6.27 -16.73 10.92
N PRO A 204 5.54 -16.25 11.96
CA PRO A 204 5.61 -14.86 12.40
C PRO A 204 7.04 -14.35 12.58
N GLY A 205 7.30 -13.13 12.09
CA GLY A 205 8.59 -12.45 12.23
C GLY A 205 9.67 -12.83 11.20
N LYS A 206 9.45 -13.87 10.39
CA LYS A 206 10.45 -14.42 9.46
C LYS A 206 11.05 -13.41 8.48
N PHE A 207 10.22 -12.55 7.87
CA PHE A 207 10.67 -11.47 6.99
C PHE A 207 10.86 -10.16 7.75
N TYR A 208 10.03 -9.89 8.75
CA TYR A 208 10.13 -8.72 9.61
C TYR A 208 11.55 -8.52 10.17
N ALA A 209 12.10 -9.52 10.86
CA ALA A 209 13.40 -9.43 11.53
C ALA A 209 14.57 -9.22 10.55
N LYS A 210 14.40 -9.59 9.28
CA LYS A 210 15.48 -9.59 8.28
C LYS A 210 15.36 -8.49 7.24
N MET A 211 14.15 -7.97 7.03
CA MET A 211 13.82 -7.10 5.91
C MET A 211 13.10 -5.81 6.30
N ILE A 212 12.62 -5.69 7.54
CA ILE A 212 11.91 -4.50 8.04
C ILE A 212 12.67 -3.93 9.24
N GLU A 213 12.90 -4.75 10.27
CA GLU A 213 13.59 -4.33 11.49
C GLU A 213 14.97 -3.69 11.23
N PRO A 214 15.83 -4.22 10.34
CA PRO A 214 17.13 -3.60 10.05
C PRO A 214 17.05 -2.27 9.30
N VAL A 215 15.89 -1.92 8.72
CA VAL A 215 15.68 -0.63 8.05
C VAL A 215 15.43 0.46 9.10
N ALA A 216 14.81 0.12 10.22
CA ALA A 216 14.71 1.04 11.35
C ALA A 216 16.10 1.27 11.97
N PRO A 217 16.40 2.49 12.43
CA PRO A 217 15.49 3.63 12.58
C PRO A 217 15.49 4.61 11.39
N PHE A 218 15.85 4.22 10.15
CA PHE A 218 15.90 5.16 9.01
C PHE A 218 14.61 5.99 8.92
N ALA A 219 14.74 7.31 9.06
CA ALA A 219 13.56 8.19 9.10
C ALA A 219 12.79 8.12 7.79
N LEU A 220 11.47 7.97 7.90
CA LEU A 220 10.54 7.87 6.78
C LEU A 220 9.23 8.61 7.06
N LYS A 221 8.45 8.83 6.00
CA LYS A 221 7.18 9.54 6.03
C LYS A 221 5.97 8.61 6.15
N GLY A 222 6.06 7.37 5.69
CA GLY A 222 4.99 6.39 5.78
C GLY A 222 5.26 5.10 5.03
N PHE A 223 4.25 4.23 5.01
CA PHE A 223 4.31 2.88 4.46
C PHE A 223 3.31 2.66 3.34
N LEU A 224 3.69 1.84 2.36
CA LEU A 224 2.84 1.31 1.30
C LEU A 224 2.76 -0.21 1.41
N TRP A 225 1.57 -0.79 1.29
CA TRP A 225 1.36 -2.23 1.46
C TRP A 225 0.50 -2.83 0.36
N TYR A 226 0.98 -3.88 -0.30
CA TYR A 226 0.19 -4.63 -1.27
C TYR A 226 0.36 -6.14 -1.06
N GLN A 227 -0.60 -6.69 -0.33
CA GLN A 227 -0.72 -8.10 0.00
C GLN A 227 -2.19 -8.45 0.21
N GLY A 228 -2.52 -9.72 0.03
CA GLY A 228 -3.83 -10.27 0.32
C GLY A 228 -4.13 -11.51 -0.50
N GLU A 229 -3.49 -11.69 -1.65
CA GLU A 229 -3.82 -12.77 -2.56
C GLU A 229 -3.54 -14.15 -1.93
N SER A 230 -2.48 -14.27 -1.12
CA SER A 230 -2.24 -15.47 -0.32
C SER A 230 -3.31 -15.69 0.76
N ALA A 231 -3.90 -14.62 1.31
CA ALA A 231 -4.95 -14.72 2.33
C ALA A 231 -6.28 -15.22 1.73
N CYS A 232 -6.59 -14.90 0.47
CA CYS A 232 -7.70 -15.53 -0.26
C CYS A 232 -7.53 -17.06 -0.35
N PHE A 233 -6.33 -17.54 -0.69
CA PHE A 233 -6.04 -18.98 -0.75
C PHE A 233 -6.11 -19.68 0.62
N LEU A 234 -6.18 -18.93 1.71
CA LEU A 234 -6.30 -19.43 3.08
C LEU A 234 -7.71 -19.25 3.65
N GLY A 235 -8.65 -18.69 2.87
CA GLY A 235 -10.02 -18.46 3.31
C GLY A 235 -10.12 -17.40 4.41
N GLU A 236 -9.20 -16.44 4.45
CA GLU A 236 -9.24 -15.39 5.46
C GLU A 236 -10.30 -14.35 5.15
N THR A 237 -11.00 -13.94 6.21
CA THR A 237 -11.99 -12.86 6.19
C THR A 237 -11.60 -11.83 7.25
N ILE A 238 -12.41 -11.63 8.30
CA ILE A 238 -12.15 -10.66 9.37
C ILE A 238 -10.82 -10.88 10.10
N SER A 239 -10.31 -12.11 10.14
CA SER A 239 -8.99 -12.40 10.69
C SER A 239 -7.89 -11.60 10.00
N TYR A 240 -8.02 -11.35 8.70
CA TYR A 240 -7.07 -10.52 7.94
C TYR A 240 -7.05 -9.07 8.44
N THR A 241 -8.21 -8.49 8.79
CA THR A 241 -8.30 -7.13 9.36
C THR A 241 -7.51 -7.02 10.67
N TYR A 242 -7.62 -8.01 11.56
CA TYR A 242 -6.84 -8.06 12.80
C TYR A 242 -5.34 -8.30 12.56
N LYS A 243 -4.97 -9.03 11.50
CA LYS A 243 -3.56 -9.17 11.08
C LYS A 243 -3.01 -7.86 10.51
N MET A 244 -3.81 -7.10 9.76
CA MET A 244 -3.46 -5.75 9.31
C MET A 244 -3.25 -4.80 10.51
N GLU A 245 -4.11 -4.89 11.53
CA GLU A 245 -3.93 -4.14 12.78
C GLU A 245 -2.59 -4.47 13.45
N ALA A 246 -2.27 -5.76 13.61
CA ALA A 246 -0.98 -6.20 14.16
C ALA A 246 0.20 -5.66 13.33
N LEU A 247 0.15 -5.79 12.00
CA LEU A 247 1.19 -5.27 11.10
C LEU A 247 1.42 -3.76 11.29
N ILE A 248 0.34 -2.99 11.23
CA ILE A 248 0.39 -1.52 11.31
C ILE A 248 0.91 -1.09 12.67
N ASN A 249 0.41 -1.68 13.76
CA ASN A 249 0.85 -1.36 15.12
C ASN A 249 2.31 -1.76 15.34
N ASN A 250 2.73 -2.94 14.87
CA ASN A 250 4.12 -3.40 14.97
C ASN A 250 5.08 -2.42 14.30
N TRP A 251 4.80 -1.99 13.07
CA TRP A 251 5.70 -1.14 12.31
C TRP A 251 5.71 0.29 12.85
N ARG A 252 4.56 0.84 13.23
CA ARG A 252 4.49 2.13 13.91
C ARG A 252 5.28 2.14 15.23
N LYS A 253 5.19 1.05 16.01
CA LYS A 253 5.99 0.86 17.23
C LYS A 253 7.49 0.81 16.92
N LEU A 254 7.90 0.08 15.87
CA LEU A 254 9.29 -0.02 15.45
C LEU A 254 9.91 1.35 15.10
N TRP A 255 9.16 2.23 14.45
CA TRP A 255 9.61 3.60 14.16
C TRP A 255 9.34 4.61 15.28
N GLY A 256 8.67 4.20 16.37
CA GLY A 256 8.35 5.08 17.49
C GLY A 256 7.30 6.16 17.19
N ASP A 257 6.47 5.96 16.16
CA ASP A 257 5.43 6.92 15.77
C ASP A 257 4.12 6.20 15.41
N LYS A 258 3.15 6.28 16.34
CA LYS A 258 1.79 5.71 16.22
C LYS A 258 0.95 6.36 15.11
N LYS A 259 1.40 7.46 14.51
CA LYS A 259 0.66 8.21 13.49
C LYS A 259 1.21 8.05 12.08
N LEU A 260 2.27 7.28 11.86
CA LEU A 260 2.82 7.08 10.53
C LEU A 260 1.74 6.59 9.55
N PRO A 261 1.54 7.29 8.41
CA PRO A 261 0.63 6.89 7.35
C PRO A 261 0.88 5.47 6.86
N PHE A 262 -0.20 4.74 6.60
CA PHE A 262 -0.16 3.39 6.05
C PHE A 262 -1.18 3.27 4.92
N TYR A 263 -0.71 3.25 3.68
CA TYR A 263 -1.58 3.16 2.50
C TYR A 263 -1.46 1.78 1.86
N TYR A 264 -2.59 1.18 1.52
CA TYR A 264 -2.61 -0.18 1.01
C TYR A 264 -3.51 -0.37 -0.21
N VAL A 265 -3.32 -1.50 -0.87
CA VAL A 265 -3.98 -1.83 -2.13
C VAL A 265 -5.00 -2.92 -1.89
N GLN A 266 -6.27 -2.65 -2.22
CA GLN A 266 -7.28 -3.71 -2.31
C GLN A 266 -6.87 -4.69 -3.42
N ILE A 267 -6.99 -6.00 -3.19
CA ILE A 267 -6.56 -6.98 -4.20
C ILE A 267 -7.42 -6.90 -5.47
N ALA A 268 -6.76 -7.13 -6.61
CA ALA A 268 -7.34 -6.97 -7.94
C ALA A 268 -8.04 -8.27 -8.39
N PRO A 269 -9.10 -8.19 -9.23
CA PRO A 269 -9.93 -9.32 -9.60
C PRO A 269 -9.13 -10.52 -10.10
N TYR A 270 -9.47 -11.73 -9.66
CA TYR A 270 -8.80 -12.95 -10.10
C TYR A 270 -9.72 -14.16 -9.91
N TYR A 271 -9.69 -15.11 -10.83
CA TYR A 271 -10.43 -16.37 -10.71
C TYR A 271 -9.85 -17.30 -9.62
N TYR A 272 -10.16 -17.04 -8.36
CA TYR A 272 -9.80 -17.90 -7.23
C TYR A 272 -10.51 -19.26 -7.31
N THR A 273 -11.71 -19.31 -7.89
CA THR A 273 -12.43 -20.57 -8.15
C THR A 273 -11.68 -21.56 -9.04
N LEU A 274 -10.73 -21.09 -9.87
CA LEU A 274 -9.87 -21.98 -10.67
C LEU A 274 -8.70 -22.56 -9.86
N GLY A 275 -8.44 -22.02 -8.66
CA GLY A 275 -7.41 -22.49 -7.76
C GLY A 275 -7.76 -23.83 -7.09
N LYS A 276 -6.73 -24.49 -6.57
CA LYS A 276 -6.87 -25.64 -5.66
C LYS A 276 -6.09 -25.33 -4.39
N GLY A 277 -6.64 -25.69 -3.23
CA GLY A 277 -5.95 -25.47 -1.96
C GLY A 277 -6.71 -26.03 -0.77
N PRO A 278 -6.33 -25.63 0.45
CA PRO A 278 -6.80 -26.24 1.68
C PRO A 278 -8.26 -25.85 2.04
N VAL A 279 -8.83 -24.88 1.33
CA VAL A 279 -10.20 -24.40 1.52
C VAL A 279 -10.98 -24.45 0.21
N THR A 280 -12.31 -24.38 0.31
CA THR A 280 -13.18 -24.27 -0.87
C THR A 280 -13.21 -22.82 -1.34
N TYR A 281 -12.94 -22.61 -2.62
CA TYR A 281 -13.04 -21.28 -3.24
C TYR A 281 -14.40 -21.11 -3.90
N THR A 282 -14.97 -19.93 -3.74
CA THR A 282 -16.24 -19.53 -4.34
C THR A 282 -16.06 -18.19 -5.04
N PRO A 283 -16.99 -17.78 -5.91
CA PRO A 283 -16.97 -16.43 -6.48
C PRO A 283 -16.98 -15.29 -5.42
N PHE A 284 -17.26 -15.61 -4.14
CA PHE A 284 -17.27 -14.65 -3.04
C PHE A 284 -15.98 -14.64 -2.21
N THR A 285 -15.05 -15.56 -2.44
CA THR A 285 -13.78 -15.64 -1.68
C THR A 285 -12.99 -14.34 -1.73
N GLU A 286 -12.87 -13.72 -2.92
CA GLU A 286 -12.18 -12.44 -3.05
C GLU A 286 -12.97 -11.27 -2.46
N PRO A 287 -14.27 -11.05 -2.78
CA PRO A 287 -15.06 -9.99 -2.17
C PRO A 287 -15.05 -10.00 -0.63
N GLU A 288 -15.07 -11.17 0.00
CA GLU A 288 -14.98 -11.30 1.46
C GLU A 288 -13.63 -10.81 2.01
N LEU A 289 -12.52 -11.11 1.33
CA LEU A 289 -11.23 -10.55 1.72
C LEU A 289 -11.17 -9.05 1.45
N ARG A 290 -11.71 -8.56 0.33
CA ARG A 290 -11.78 -7.12 0.03
C ARG A 290 -12.56 -6.35 1.09
N GLU A 291 -13.62 -6.95 1.64
CA GLU A 291 -14.39 -6.39 2.76
C GLU A 291 -13.57 -6.36 4.05
N ALA A 292 -12.76 -7.40 4.31
CA ALA A 292 -11.81 -7.40 5.42
C ALA A 292 -10.70 -6.34 5.24
N GLN A 293 -10.21 -6.14 4.02
CA GLN A 293 -9.30 -5.04 3.70
C GLN A 293 -9.97 -3.68 3.95
N ALA A 294 -11.23 -3.49 3.50
CA ALA A 294 -11.98 -2.27 3.73
C ALA A 294 -12.21 -2.00 5.24
N ALA A 295 -12.47 -3.04 6.04
CA ALA A 295 -12.64 -2.91 7.48
C ALA A 295 -11.39 -2.34 8.18
N ALA A 296 -10.20 -2.57 7.62
CA ALA A 296 -8.94 -2.03 8.15
C ALA A 296 -8.83 -0.50 8.01
N LEU A 297 -9.69 0.16 7.22
CA LEU A 297 -9.79 1.64 7.16
C LEU A 297 -10.21 2.26 8.50
N GLN A 298 -10.78 1.48 9.43
CA GLN A 298 -11.08 1.94 10.78
C GLN A 298 -9.81 2.21 11.61
N ILE A 299 -8.65 1.68 11.19
CA ILE A 299 -7.36 1.98 11.81
C ILE A 299 -6.95 3.41 11.42
N PRO A 300 -6.64 4.31 12.38
CA PRO A 300 -6.31 5.70 12.06
C PRO A 300 -5.09 5.87 11.15
N ASN A 301 -5.08 6.96 10.36
CA ASN A 301 -4.02 7.30 9.39
C ASN A 301 -3.75 6.19 8.37
N THR A 302 -4.81 5.50 7.94
CA THR A 302 -4.75 4.53 6.85
C THR A 302 -5.52 5.03 5.63
N GLY A 303 -5.27 4.41 4.49
CA GLY A 303 -6.01 4.64 3.25
C GLY A 303 -5.87 3.45 2.31
N MET A 304 -6.89 3.20 1.51
CA MET A 304 -6.96 2.04 0.62
C MET A 304 -7.27 2.50 -0.80
N ILE A 305 -6.56 1.94 -1.78
CA ILE A 305 -6.90 2.13 -3.19
C ILE A 305 -7.72 0.96 -3.73
N ILE A 306 -8.63 1.26 -4.64
CA ILE A 306 -9.47 0.27 -5.34
C ILE A 306 -8.79 -0.15 -6.64
N THR A 307 -8.96 -1.42 -7.04
CA THR A 307 -8.27 -2.04 -8.19
C THR A 307 -9.17 -2.93 -9.06
N THR A 308 -10.50 -2.84 -8.89
CA THR A 308 -11.48 -3.68 -9.61
C THR A 308 -11.40 -3.52 -11.13
N ASP A 309 -10.82 -2.43 -11.61
CA ASP A 309 -10.63 -2.09 -13.02
C ASP A 309 -9.22 -2.40 -13.55
N LEU A 310 -8.32 -2.86 -12.68
CA LEU A 310 -6.90 -3.01 -12.99
C LEU A 310 -6.52 -4.48 -13.24
N ASN A 311 -7.38 -5.25 -13.91
CA ASN A 311 -6.99 -6.55 -14.44
C ASN A 311 -7.56 -6.77 -15.85
N ASP A 312 -6.70 -6.97 -16.84
CA ASP A 312 -7.07 -7.25 -18.23
C ASP A 312 -7.24 -8.74 -18.52
N ASP A 313 -6.73 -9.61 -17.64
CA ASP A 313 -6.87 -11.05 -17.71
C ASP A 313 -7.15 -11.60 -16.31
N LEU A 314 -8.39 -11.99 -16.02
CA LEU A 314 -8.80 -12.55 -14.74
C LEU A 314 -8.09 -13.87 -14.37
N LYS A 315 -7.34 -14.50 -15.29
CA LYS A 315 -6.47 -15.65 -14.99
C LYS A 315 -5.04 -15.23 -14.62
N ASN A 316 -4.71 -13.96 -14.73
CA ASN A 316 -3.45 -13.39 -14.32
C ASN A 316 -3.59 -12.73 -12.94
N ILE A 317 -3.06 -13.39 -11.91
CA ILE A 317 -3.02 -12.85 -10.54
C ILE A 317 -2.04 -11.67 -10.37
N HIS A 318 -1.23 -11.38 -11.39
CA HIS A 318 -0.25 -10.30 -11.40
C HIS A 318 -0.55 -9.29 -12.52
N PRO A 319 -1.65 -8.53 -12.44
CA PRO A 319 -2.01 -7.58 -13.48
C PRO A 319 -0.95 -6.50 -13.65
N PRO A 320 -0.70 -6.01 -14.87
CA PRO A 320 0.47 -5.18 -15.16
C PRO A 320 0.35 -3.70 -14.78
N PHE A 321 -0.84 -3.20 -14.42
CA PHE A 321 -1.17 -1.77 -14.25
C PHE A 321 -0.55 -1.10 -12.99
N LYS A 322 0.72 -1.39 -12.69
CA LYS A 322 1.44 -0.92 -11.51
C LYS A 322 1.66 0.59 -11.49
N TRP A 323 1.64 1.26 -12.64
CA TRP A 323 1.67 2.72 -12.73
C TRP A 323 0.42 3.36 -12.12
N GLU A 324 -0.74 2.76 -12.34
CA GLU A 324 -2.01 3.25 -11.82
C GLU A 324 -2.13 2.97 -10.32
N ILE A 325 -1.61 1.83 -9.86
CA ILE A 325 -1.45 1.55 -8.41
C ILE A 325 -0.56 2.60 -7.74
N GLY A 326 0.60 2.91 -8.34
CA GLY A 326 1.50 3.94 -7.83
C GLY A 326 0.84 5.32 -7.78
N ARG A 327 0.10 5.71 -8.83
CA ARG A 327 -0.69 6.95 -8.90
C ARG A 327 -1.76 7.02 -7.81
N ARG A 328 -2.57 5.97 -7.64
CA ARG A 328 -3.65 5.97 -6.63
C ARG A 328 -3.10 6.00 -5.21
N LEU A 329 -1.99 5.31 -4.93
CA LEU A 329 -1.32 5.38 -3.62
C LEU A 329 -0.75 6.78 -3.36
N GLU A 330 -0.28 7.44 -4.41
CA GLU A 330 0.23 8.80 -4.32
C GLU A 330 -0.88 9.80 -3.99
N LEU A 331 -2.05 9.69 -4.62
CA LEU A 331 -3.22 10.51 -4.27
C LEU A 331 -3.63 10.37 -2.81
N GLN A 332 -3.56 9.14 -2.26
CA GLN A 332 -3.78 8.90 -0.82
C GLN A 332 -2.78 9.70 0.02
N ALA A 333 -1.50 9.71 -0.37
CA ALA A 333 -0.47 10.47 0.34
C ALA A 333 -0.70 11.99 0.24
N LEU A 334 -0.95 12.52 -0.96
CA LEU A 334 -1.23 13.95 -1.15
C LEU A 334 -2.38 14.43 -0.27
N ALA A 335 -3.52 13.72 -0.31
CA ALA A 335 -4.69 14.10 0.45
C ALA A 335 -4.51 13.89 1.95
N ASN A 336 -4.07 12.70 2.37
CA ASN A 336 -4.15 12.29 3.78
C ASN A 336 -2.87 12.59 4.56
N THR A 337 -1.69 12.60 3.92
CA THR A 337 -0.41 12.94 4.56
C THR A 337 -0.06 14.42 4.38
N TYR A 338 -0.15 14.93 3.15
CA TYR A 338 0.27 16.29 2.81
C TYR A 338 -0.88 17.30 2.85
N LYS A 339 -2.12 16.85 3.09
CA LYS A 339 -3.32 17.68 3.23
C LYS A 339 -3.60 18.56 2.01
N GLN A 340 -3.17 18.11 0.83
CA GLN A 340 -3.50 18.77 -0.43
C GLN A 340 -4.95 18.47 -0.82
N ARG A 341 -5.60 19.45 -1.46
CA ARG A 341 -6.96 19.31 -1.96
C ARG A 341 -6.95 18.59 -3.31
N VAL A 342 -6.89 17.27 -3.27
CA VAL A 342 -6.97 16.38 -4.44
C VAL A 342 -8.06 15.33 -4.26
N VAL A 343 -8.64 14.85 -5.37
CA VAL A 343 -9.57 13.71 -5.33
C VAL A 343 -8.75 12.43 -5.26
N PHE A 344 -8.92 11.66 -4.19
CA PHE A 344 -8.05 10.51 -3.87
C PHE A 344 -8.77 9.16 -3.73
N SER A 345 -10.10 9.17 -3.79
CA SER A 345 -10.93 7.97 -3.76
C SER A 345 -12.10 8.13 -4.72
N GLY A 346 -12.56 7.01 -5.27
CA GLY A 346 -13.87 6.91 -5.93
C GLY A 346 -15.00 6.79 -4.90
N PRO A 347 -16.25 6.66 -5.36
CA PRO A 347 -17.42 6.58 -4.49
C PRO A 347 -17.30 5.45 -3.46
N VAL A 348 -17.58 5.76 -2.19
CA VAL A 348 -17.58 4.77 -1.09
C VAL A 348 -18.99 4.72 -0.50
N TYR A 349 -19.57 3.53 -0.42
CA TYR A 349 -20.91 3.35 0.15
C TYR A 349 -20.99 3.94 1.56
N LYS A 350 -22.03 4.75 1.80
CA LYS A 350 -22.29 5.42 3.06
C LYS A 350 -23.54 4.90 3.73
N HIS A 351 -24.65 4.90 2.99
CA HIS A 351 -25.97 4.60 3.52
C HIS A 351 -26.92 4.14 2.41
N MET A 352 -27.98 3.45 2.81
CA MET A 352 -29.08 3.09 1.92
C MET A 352 -30.43 3.43 2.54
N LYS A 353 -31.38 3.80 1.68
CA LYS A 353 -32.80 3.96 2.02
C LYS A 353 -33.67 3.13 1.09
N ILE A 354 -34.65 2.44 1.64
CA ILE A 354 -35.68 1.74 0.85
C ILE A 354 -36.77 2.74 0.47
N ASN A 355 -37.14 2.78 -0.80
CA ASN A 355 -38.23 3.58 -1.33
C ASN A 355 -39.09 2.73 -2.26
N GLY A 356 -40.19 2.18 -1.73
CA GLY A 356 -41.05 1.25 -2.46
C GLY A 356 -40.28 -0.02 -2.84
N ASP A 357 -40.17 -0.27 -4.14
CA ASP A 357 -39.48 -1.39 -4.77
C ASP A 357 -38.00 -1.10 -5.10
N LYS A 358 -37.46 0.02 -4.62
CA LYS A 358 -36.08 0.45 -4.90
C LYS A 358 -35.25 0.63 -3.65
N ILE A 359 -33.93 0.45 -3.80
CA ILE A 359 -32.92 0.91 -2.85
C ILE A 359 -32.26 2.16 -3.41
N ILE A 360 -32.23 3.23 -2.62
CA ILE A 360 -31.47 4.46 -2.91
C ILE A 360 -30.16 4.38 -2.13
N LEU A 361 -29.04 4.41 -2.84
CA LEU A 361 -27.69 4.33 -2.28
C LEU A 361 -27.03 5.71 -2.27
N GLU A 362 -26.44 6.05 -1.13
CA GLU A 362 -25.65 7.26 -0.92
C GLU A 362 -24.17 6.91 -0.76
N PHE A 363 -23.30 7.81 -1.22
CA PHE A 363 -21.86 7.60 -1.26
C PHE A 363 -21.10 8.82 -0.74
N ASP A 364 -19.98 8.58 -0.08
CA ASP A 364 -18.93 9.59 0.11
C ASP A 364 -17.97 9.58 -1.10
N HIS A 365 -17.00 10.51 -1.14
CA HIS A 365 -15.97 10.60 -2.18
C HIS A 365 -16.48 10.76 -3.63
N LEU A 366 -17.52 11.59 -3.79
CA LEU A 366 -18.16 11.85 -5.08
C LEU A 366 -17.28 12.61 -6.10
N GLY A 367 -16.23 13.28 -5.64
CA GLY A 367 -15.39 14.13 -6.51
C GLY A 367 -16.23 15.19 -7.25
N ALA A 368 -16.06 15.30 -8.55
CA ALA A 368 -16.86 16.15 -9.43
C ALA A 368 -18.27 15.57 -9.77
N GLY A 369 -18.61 14.39 -9.25
CA GLY A 369 -19.91 13.74 -9.38
C GLY A 369 -19.81 12.27 -9.80
N LEU A 370 -20.93 11.56 -9.78
CA LEU A 370 -21.03 10.16 -10.16
C LEU A 370 -21.10 9.99 -11.69
N VAL A 371 -20.52 8.90 -12.21
CA VAL A 371 -20.54 8.60 -13.65
C VAL A 371 -20.49 7.10 -13.94
N SER A 372 -21.02 6.71 -15.10
CA SER A 372 -20.66 5.46 -15.75
C SER A 372 -19.46 5.72 -16.66
N HIS A 373 -18.30 5.16 -16.32
CA HIS A 373 -17.03 5.53 -16.96
C HIS A 373 -16.98 5.22 -18.46
N ASP A 374 -17.71 4.20 -18.92
CA ASP A 374 -17.79 3.81 -20.33
C ASP A 374 -19.09 4.29 -21.02
N GLY A 375 -19.93 5.07 -20.34
CA GLY A 375 -21.21 5.57 -20.84
C GLY A 375 -22.31 4.51 -20.97
N LYS A 376 -22.07 3.26 -20.57
CA LYS A 376 -23.06 2.17 -20.61
C LYS A 376 -23.88 2.10 -19.32
N PRO A 377 -24.99 1.32 -19.28
CA PRO A 377 -25.69 1.06 -18.02
C PRO A 377 -24.74 0.57 -16.92
N LEU A 378 -25.00 0.96 -15.68
CA LEU A 378 -24.19 0.54 -14.54
C LEU A 378 -24.24 -0.98 -14.36
N THR A 379 -23.08 -1.60 -14.13
CA THR A 379 -22.95 -3.06 -13.95
C THR A 379 -22.68 -3.44 -12.49
N ASP A 380 -22.77 -4.76 -12.21
CA ASP A 380 -22.39 -5.39 -10.93
C ASP A 380 -23.18 -4.95 -9.70
N PHE A 381 -24.39 -4.40 -9.89
CA PHE A 381 -25.35 -4.21 -8.81
C PHE A 381 -26.28 -5.42 -8.70
N THR A 382 -26.44 -5.93 -7.48
CA THR A 382 -27.44 -6.94 -7.15
C THR A 382 -28.24 -6.52 -5.92
N ILE A 383 -29.50 -6.97 -5.82
CA ILE A 383 -30.35 -6.75 -4.66
C ILE A 383 -31.06 -8.04 -4.25
N ALA A 384 -31.45 -8.12 -2.98
CA ALA A 384 -32.22 -9.23 -2.44
C ALA A 384 -33.41 -8.73 -1.60
N GLY A 385 -34.46 -9.55 -1.56
CA GLY A 385 -35.54 -9.41 -0.58
C GLY A 385 -35.21 -10.15 0.71
N ALA A 386 -36.23 -10.37 1.54
CA ALA A 386 -36.09 -11.09 2.81
C ALA A 386 -35.63 -12.56 2.69
N ASP A 387 -35.71 -13.12 1.48
CA ASP A 387 -35.23 -14.47 1.15
C ASP A 387 -33.70 -14.55 1.01
N GLY A 388 -33.01 -13.40 0.93
CA GLY A 388 -31.55 -13.34 0.77
C GLY A 388 -31.05 -13.74 -0.62
N ASN A 389 -31.95 -13.97 -1.59
CA ASN A 389 -31.57 -14.35 -2.94
C ASN A 389 -31.19 -13.11 -3.76
N PHE A 390 -29.89 -12.87 -3.91
CA PHE A 390 -29.40 -11.74 -4.69
C PHE A 390 -29.59 -11.97 -6.19
N VAL A 391 -30.24 -11.02 -6.85
CA VAL A 391 -30.44 -10.99 -8.31
C VAL A 391 -29.82 -9.74 -8.91
N THR A 392 -29.40 -9.81 -10.17
CA THR A 392 -28.94 -8.64 -10.93
C THR A 392 -29.98 -7.53 -10.93
N ALA A 393 -29.54 -6.31 -10.66
CA ALA A 393 -30.41 -5.17 -10.53
C ALA A 393 -30.03 -4.06 -11.51
N LYS A 394 -31.04 -3.33 -11.99
CA LYS A 394 -30.84 -2.09 -12.74
C LYS A 394 -30.44 -1.00 -11.77
N ALA A 395 -29.31 -0.35 -12.03
CA ALA A 395 -28.81 0.79 -11.27
C ALA A 395 -28.80 2.07 -12.13
N ILE A 396 -29.29 3.18 -11.58
CA ILE A 396 -29.42 4.48 -12.26
C ILE A 396 -28.86 5.59 -11.37
N ILE A 397 -27.92 6.36 -11.89
CA ILE A 397 -27.41 7.57 -11.22
C ILE A 397 -28.50 8.64 -11.23
N LYS A 398 -28.83 9.18 -10.05
CA LYS A 398 -29.74 10.31 -9.83
C LYS A 398 -29.02 11.34 -8.98
N ALA A 399 -28.47 12.37 -9.65
CA ALA A 399 -27.59 13.35 -9.01
C ALA A 399 -26.44 12.66 -8.24
N ASN A 400 -26.50 12.69 -6.90
CA ASN A 400 -25.46 12.16 -6.01
C ASN A 400 -25.79 10.77 -5.44
N THR A 401 -26.89 10.16 -5.86
CA THR A 401 -27.33 8.83 -5.41
C THR A 401 -27.41 7.84 -6.56
N VAL A 402 -27.48 6.56 -6.23
CA VAL A 402 -27.79 5.49 -7.19
C VAL A 402 -29.10 4.82 -6.77
N GLU A 403 -30.10 4.83 -7.64
CA GLU A 403 -31.32 4.03 -7.48
C GLU A 403 -31.10 2.63 -8.05
N VAL A 404 -31.37 1.60 -7.24
CA VAL A 404 -31.19 0.19 -7.61
C VAL A 404 -32.52 -0.55 -7.47
N SER A 405 -32.91 -1.30 -8.50
CA SER A 405 -34.20 -2.01 -8.56
C SER A 405 -34.13 -3.27 -9.43
N ALA A 406 -34.95 -4.27 -9.14
CA ALA A 406 -35.10 -5.48 -9.94
C ALA A 406 -36.57 -5.90 -9.97
N GLN A 407 -37.11 -6.21 -11.15
CA GLN A 407 -38.54 -6.54 -11.30
C GLN A 407 -38.97 -7.76 -10.48
N SER A 408 -38.05 -8.72 -10.26
CA SER A 408 -38.28 -9.91 -9.44
C SER A 408 -38.22 -9.65 -7.93
N VAL A 409 -37.85 -8.45 -7.47
CA VAL A 409 -37.69 -8.11 -6.06
C VAL A 409 -38.55 -6.90 -5.71
N ALA A 410 -39.83 -7.15 -5.38
CA ALA A 410 -40.78 -6.08 -5.05
C ALA A 410 -40.53 -5.39 -3.70
N LYS A 411 -39.79 -6.04 -2.78
CA LYS A 411 -39.48 -5.53 -1.43
C LYS A 411 -37.99 -5.75 -1.12
N PRO A 412 -37.09 -4.95 -1.72
CA PRO A 412 -35.66 -5.14 -1.51
C PRO A 412 -35.23 -4.69 -0.11
N ILE A 413 -34.33 -5.44 0.52
CA ILE A 413 -33.79 -5.14 1.85
C ILE A 413 -32.26 -5.02 1.88
N ALA A 414 -31.58 -5.51 0.84
CA ALA A 414 -30.13 -5.49 0.76
C ALA A 414 -29.66 -5.27 -0.68
N ALA A 415 -28.51 -4.61 -0.83
CA ALA A 415 -27.82 -4.39 -2.09
C ALA A 415 -26.35 -4.80 -1.98
N ARG A 416 -25.77 -5.22 -3.10
CA ARG A 416 -24.35 -5.48 -3.27
C ARG A 416 -23.85 -4.82 -4.54
N PHE A 417 -22.59 -4.39 -4.51
CA PHE A 417 -21.88 -3.84 -5.65
C PHE A 417 -20.51 -4.50 -5.78
N ALA A 418 -20.19 -4.95 -6.99
CA ALA A 418 -18.91 -5.59 -7.32
C ALA A 418 -18.55 -6.78 -6.41
N TRP A 419 -19.57 -7.57 -6.06
CA TRP A 419 -19.47 -8.66 -5.08
C TRP A 419 -19.25 -10.03 -5.76
N SER A 420 -18.24 -10.09 -6.64
CA SER A 420 -17.78 -11.30 -7.32
C SER A 420 -16.28 -11.17 -7.62
N GLU A 421 -15.58 -12.30 -7.68
CA GLU A 421 -14.17 -12.38 -8.09
C GLU A 421 -13.91 -11.89 -9.54
N THR A 422 -14.97 -11.80 -10.34
CA THR A 422 -14.95 -11.34 -11.73
C THR A 422 -15.38 -9.88 -11.91
N ALA A 423 -15.71 -9.19 -10.81
CA ALA A 423 -16.34 -7.87 -10.91
C ALA A 423 -15.37 -6.80 -11.42
N GLN A 424 -15.75 -6.17 -12.54
CA GLN A 424 -15.01 -5.07 -13.19
C GLN A 424 -15.97 -3.95 -13.58
N PRO A 425 -16.62 -3.31 -12.58
CA PRO A 425 -17.73 -2.41 -12.81
C PRO A 425 -17.32 -1.11 -13.47
N ASN A 426 -18.27 -0.45 -14.12
CA ASN A 426 -18.13 0.88 -14.72
C ASN A 426 -18.61 2.04 -13.82
N PHE A 427 -18.91 1.82 -12.53
CA PHE A 427 -19.34 2.88 -11.61
C PHE A 427 -18.17 3.64 -10.97
N TYR A 428 -18.05 4.93 -11.31
CA TYR A 428 -16.91 5.79 -10.96
C TYR A 428 -17.38 7.16 -10.45
N ASN A 429 -16.44 7.94 -9.93
CA ASN A 429 -16.59 9.40 -9.96
C ASN A 429 -16.05 9.98 -11.28
N LYS A 430 -16.44 11.23 -11.58
CA LYS A 430 -16.02 11.95 -12.79
C LYS A 430 -14.52 12.25 -12.86
N ASP A 431 -13.81 12.11 -11.75
CA ASP A 431 -12.34 12.26 -11.67
C ASP A 431 -11.60 10.96 -12.07
N GLY A 432 -12.33 9.91 -12.46
CA GLY A 432 -11.75 8.68 -12.99
C GLY A 432 -11.29 7.70 -11.93
N LEU A 433 -11.86 7.73 -10.72
CA LEU A 433 -11.61 6.74 -9.67
C LEU A 433 -12.82 5.79 -9.49
N PRO A 434 -12.59 4.47 -9.46
CA PRO A 434 -13.66 3.48 -9.35
C PRO A 434 -14.28 3.47 -7.96
N ALA A 435 -15.57 3.14 -7.90
CA ALA A 435 -16.27 2.94 -6.64
C ALA A 435 -15.75 1.71 -5.87
N ALA A 436 -15.74 1.80 -4.54
CA ALA A 436 -15.35 0.69 -3.68
C ALA A 436 -16.43 -0.41 -3.67
N PRO A 437 -16.07 -1.70 -3.80
CA PRO A 437 -17.00 -2.82 -3.59
C PRO A 437 -17.64 -2.78 -2.20
N PHE A 438 -18.91 -3.17 -2.10
CA PHE A 438 -19.61 -3.22 -0.81
C PHE A 438 -20.80 -4.19 -0.83
N ARG A 439 -21.26 -4.51 0.38
CA ARG A 439 -22.59 -5.07 0.63
C ARG A 439 -23.27 -4.32 1.78
N THR A 440 -24.59 -4.14 1.71
CA THR A 440 -25.33 -3.43 2.76
C THR A 440 -25.68 -4.33 3.95
N ASP A 441 -25.62 -5.65 3.75
CA ASP A 441 -25.80 -6.71 4.73
C ASP A 441 -24.46 -7.18 5.35
N ASN A 442 -23.50 -6.27 5.54
CA ASN A 442 -22.16 -6.60 6.02
C ASN A 442 -22.19 -7.20 7.45
N PRO A 443 -21.79 -8.46 7.64
CA PRO A 443 -21.79 -9.14 8.93
C PRO A 443 -20.51 -8.87 9.75
N LEU A 444 -19.46 -8.32 9.15
CA LEU A 444 -18.17 -8.15 9.81
C LEU A 444 -18.26 -7.10 10.92
N LYS A 445 -17.78 -7.49 12.10
CA LYS A 445 -17.62 -6.61 13.27
C LYS A 445 -16.15 -6.56 13.63
N PHE A 446 -15.48 -5.48 13.22
CA PHE A 446 -14.12 -5.17 13.63
C PHE A 446 -14.16 -4.22 14.83
N THR A 447 -13.43 -4.55 15.88
CA THR A 447 -13.22 -3.67 17.03
C THR A 447 -11.73 -3.41 17.13
N LEU A 448 -11.33 -2.17 16.85
CA LEU A 448 -9.95 -1.74 16.99
C LEU A 448 -9.47 -1.96 18.44
N THR A 449 -8.30 -2.58 18.60
CA THR A 449 -7.67 -2.77 19.90
C THR A 449 -7.33 -1.40 20.49
N ALA A 450 -7.77 -1.14 21.72
CA ALA A 450 -7.43 0.09 22.42
C ALA A 450 -5.92 0.18 22.61
N ASN A 451 -5.34 1.31 22.20
CA ASN A 451 -3.89 1.54 22.07
C ASN A 451 -3.28 2.38 23.19
#